data_AF-A0A940ZUI3-F1
#
_entry.id   AF-A0A940ZUI3-F1
#
_cell.length_a   1.000
_cell.length_b   1.000
_cell.length_c   1.000
_cell.angle_alpha   90.00
_cell.angle_beta   90.00
_cell.angle_gamma   90.00
#
_symmetry.space_group_name_H-M   'P 1'
#
loop_
_entity.id
_entity.type
_entity.pdbx_description
1 polymer ?
#
loop_
_entity_poly.entity_id
_entity_poly.type
_entity_poly.pdbx_seq_one_letter_code
_entity_poly.pdbx_strand_id
1 'polypeptide(L)'
;MYILSFVAVILITIATVALTGGGFGSIILILDVPSLLLLLILTIPVLLSSGLLKDFNNSFRMVMGKKKITSIVEIKRSIEAVTLVKNILIYGAVFISIFSTIMILKQLDNPESLGPNLAVILITLLYALAVNIVLLPLKSRLQIMLMEHIQD
;
A
#
# COMPACT_ATOMS: atom_id res chain seq x y z
N MET A 1 -2.00 -8.72 -15.05
CA MET A 1 -2.14 -7.25 -14.88
C MET A 1 -2.27 -6.96 -13.40
N TYR A 2 -1.79 -5.82 -12.87
CA TYR A 2 -2.01 -5.43 -11.46
C TYR A 2 -3.50 -5.38 -11.06
N ILE A 3 -4.40 -5.31 -12.06
CA ILE A 3 -5.84 -5.52 -11.90
C ILE A 3 -6.14 -6.90 -11.28
N LEU A 4 -5.40 -7.95 -11.67
CA LEU A 4 -5.58 -9.29 -11.12
C LEU A 4 -5.14 -9.39 -9.66
N SER A 5 -4.05 -8.72 -9.27
CA SER A 5 -3.65 -8.66 -7.85
C SER A 5 -4.63 -7.82 -7.04
N PHE A 6 -5.17 -6.74 -7.60
CA PHE A 6 -6.24 -5.96 -6.98
C PHE A 6 -7.52 -6.79 -6.78
N VAL A 7 -7.96 -7.53 -7.80
CA VAL A 7 -9.09 -8.46 -7.69
C VAL A 7 -8.79 -9.56 -6.66
N ALA A 8 -7.58 -10.11 -6.64
CA ALA A 8 -7.19 -11.12 -5.65
C ALA A 8 -7.26 -10.57 -4.22
N VAL A 9 -6.82 -9.34 -3.98
CA VAL A 9 -6.92 -8.65 -2.68
C VAL A 9 -8.38 -8.42 -2.27
N ILE A 10 -9.26 -8.07 -3.21
CA ILE A 10 -10.69 -7.95 -2.93
C ILE A 10 -11.29 -9.30 -2.59
N LEU A 11 -11.03 -10.32 -3.41
CA LEU A 11 -11.57 -11.67 -3.22
C LEU A 11 -11.12 -12.29 -1.90
N ILE A 12 -9.84 -12.16 -1.55
CA ILE A 12 -9.34 -12.68 -0.26
C ILE A 12 -9.98 -11.94 0.91
N THR A 13 -10.22 -10.62 0.80
CA THR A 13 -10.90 -9.85 1.85
C THR A 13 -12.36 -10.28 2.02
N ILE A 14 -13.10 -10.48 0.93
CA ILE A 14 -14.48 -10.97 0.98
C ILE A 14 -14.52 -12.39 1.55
N ALA A 15 -13.60 -13.26 1.10
CA ALA A 15 -13.51 -14.64 1.57
C ALA A 15 -13.18 -14.70 3.07
N THR A 16 -12.24 -13.90 3.57
CA THR A 16 -11.92 -13.89 5.01
C THR A 16 -13.08 -13.39 5.85
N VAL A 17 -13.81 -12.36 5.41
CA VAL A 17 -15.02 -11.89 6.10
C VAL A 17 -16.10 -12.98 6.14
N ALA A 18 -16.33 -13.68 5.03
CA ALA A 18 -17.30 -14.77 4.98
C ALA A 18 -16.91 -15.94 5.90
N LEU A 19 -15.63 -16.30 5.94
CA LEU A 19 -15.10 -17.40 6.77
C LEU A 19 -15.12 -17.11 8.27
N THR A 20 -15.02 -15.84 8.68
CA THR A 20 -15.11 -15.44 10.10
C THR A 20 -16.55 -15.26 10.59
N GLY A 21 -17.54 -15.62 9.77
CA GLY A 21 -18.97 -15.47 10.09
C GLY A 21 -19.48 -14.04 9.97
N GLY A 22 -18.70 -13.14 9.35
CA GLY A 22 -19.11 -11.77 9.06
C GLY A 22 -20.03 -11.70 7.84
N GLY A 23 -21.06 -10.85 7.92
CA GLY A 23 -21.86 -10.48 6.75
C GLY A 23 -21.16 -9.41 5.89
N PHE A 24 -21.75 -9.05 4.74
CA PHE A 24 -21.24 -7.94 3.91
C PHE A 24 -21.08 -6.62 4.67
N GLY A 25 -21.91 -6.39 5.71
CA GLY A 25 -21.78 -5.23 6.61
C GLY A 25 -20.44 -5.18 7.37
N SER A 26 -19.78 -6.31 7.59
CA SER A 26 -18.46 -6.38 8.23
C SER A 26 -17.34 -5.80 7.36
N ILE A 27 -17.54 -5.69 6.03
CA ILE A 27 -16.60 -5.01 5.14
C ILE A 27 -16.58 -3.51 5.44
N ILE A 28 -17.70 -2.93 5.87
CA ILE A 28 -17.76 -1.51 6.25
C ILE A 28 -16.89 -1.25 7.50
N LEU A 29 -16.75 -2.24 8.39
CA LEU A 29 -15.96 -2.11 9.61
C LEU A 29 -14.46 -2.03 9.35
N ILE A 30 -13.97 -2.59 8.24
CA ILE A 30 -12.55 -2.46 7.87
C ILE A 30 -12.27 -1.18 7.08
N LEU A 31 -13.29 -0.46 6.60
CA LEU A 31 -13.16 0.79 5.85
C LEU A 31 -12.95 1.99 6.77
N ASP A 32 -11.76 2.08 7.39
CA ASP A 32 -11.36 3.23 8.19
C ASP A 32 -10.63 4.30 7.35
N VAL A 33 -11.32 5.41 7.08
CA VAL A 33 -10.79 6.54 6.29
C VAL A 33 -9.61 7.25 6.99
N PRO A 34 -9.66 7.54 8.31
CA PRO A 34 -8.50 8.05 9.06
C PRO A 34 -7.21 7.23 8.85
N SER A 35 -7.25 5.90 8.99
CA SER A 35 -6.06 5.05 8.78
C SER A 35 -5.50 5.14 7.35
N LEU A 36 -6.37 5.24 6.34
CA LEU A 36 -5.93 5.47 4.94
C LEU A 36 -5.23 6.82 4.79
N LEU A 37 -5.79 7.88 5.38
CA LEU A 37 -5.22 9.22 5.31
C LEU A 37 -3.84 9.27 5.97
N LEU A 38 -3.63 8.58 7.08
CA LEU A 38 -2.31 8.51 7.73
C LEU A 38 -1.23 7.93 6.80
N LEU A 39 -1.55 6.85 6.07
CA LEU A 39 -0.61 6.27 5.09
C LEU A 39 -0.35 7.22 3.90
N LEU A 40 -1.37 7.94 3.43
CA LEU A 40 -1.22 8.91 2.34
C LEU A 40 -0.40 10.14 2.76
N ILE A 41 -0.63 10.64 3.97
CA ILE A 41 0.12 11.76 4.56
C ILE A 41 1.60 11.42 4.70
N LEU A 42 1.96 10.16 4.94
CA LEU A 42 3.37 9.73 4.95
C LEU A 42 3.91 9.54 3.53
N THR A 43 3.12 8.96 2.63
CA THR A 43 3.58 8.58 1.29
C THR A 43 3.85 9.78 0.38
N ILE A 44 2.93 10.76 0.34
CA ILE A 44 3.02 11.88 -0.60
C ILE A 44 4.25 12.77 -0.33
N PRO A 45 4.52 13.23 0.91
CA PRO A 45 5.69 14.06 1.19
C PRO A 45 7.01 13.36 0.92
N VAL A 46 7.13 12.06 1.20
CA VAL A 46 8.37 11.31 0.93
C VAL A 46 8.60 11.12 -0.57
N LEU A 47 7.54 10.93 -1.36
CA LEU A 47 7.63 10.93 -2.82
C LEU A 47 7.98 12.31 -3.41
N LEU A 48 7.47 13.38 -2.80
CA LEU A 48 7.81 14.75 -3.19
C LEU A 48 9.27 15.07 -2.86
N SER A 49 9.74 14.74 -1.65
CA SER A 49 11.11 15.01 -1.20
C SER A 49 12.16 14.21 -1.98
N SER A 50 11.82 13.01 -2.45
CA SER A 50 12.67 12.20 -3.32
C SER A 50 12.59 12.58 -4.81
N GLY A 51 11.66 13.46 -5.20
CA GLY A 51 11.43 13.81 -6.61
C GLY A 51 10.84 12.69 -7.47
N LEU A 52 10.31 11.63 -6.84
CA LEU A 52 9.80 10.42 -7.50
C LEU A 52 8.27 10.39 -7.67
N LEU A 53 7.54 11.42 -7.23
CA LEU A 53 6.08 11.46 -7.33
C LEU A 53 5.57 11.22 -8.77
N LYS A 54 6.17 11.91 -9.74
CA LYS A 54 5.82 11.73 -11.16
C LYS A 54 6.22 10.34 -11.66
N ASP A 55 7.33 9.80 -11.19
CA ASP A 55 7.83 8.48 -11.59
C ASP A 55 6.93 7.36 -11.07
N PHE A 56 6.37 7.52 -9.86
CA PHE A 56 5.37 6.60 -9.35
C PHE A 56 4.12 6.56 -10.26
N ASN A 57 3.61 7.71 -10.70
CA ASN A 57 2.49 7.74 -11.65
C ASN A 57 2.90 7.17 -13.03
N ASN A 58 4.12 7.48 -13.49
CA ASN A 58 4.65 6.97 -14.75
C ASN A 58 4.74 5.45 -14.76
N SER A 59 5.05 4.82 -13.63
CA SER A 59 5.15 3.37 -13.48
C SER A 59 3.88 2.66 -13.98
N PHE A 60 2.70 3.15 -13.61
CA PHE A 60 1.41 2.63 -14.07
C PHE A 60 1.19 2.89 -15.56
N ARG A 61 1.50 4.11 -16.03
CA ARG A 61 1.32 4.48 -17.44
C ARG A 61 2.21 3.66 -18.38
N MET A 62 3.44 3.35 -17.96
CA MET A 62 4.38 2.50 -18.69
C MET A 62 3.84 1.07 -18.81
N VAL A 63 3.44 0.45 -17.70
CA VAL A 63 2.93 -0.94 -17.70
C VAL A 63 1.59 -1.06 -18.45
N MET A 64 0.78 0.00 -18.50
CA MET A 64 -0.43 0.05 -19.33
C MET A 64 -0.16 0.33 -20.82
N GLY A 65 1.10 0.55 -21.24
CA GLY A 65 1.43 0.94 -22.62
C GLY A 65 1.00 2.37 -22.98
N LYS A 66 0.56 3.18 -22.01
CA LYS A 66 0.10 4.58 -22.19
C LYS A 66 1.25 5.60 -22.15
N LYS A 67 2.48 5.13 -21.99
CA LYS A 67 3.69 5.96 -22.00
C LYS A 67 4.77 5.22 -22.77
N LYS A 68 5.28 5.86 -23.83
CA LYS A 68 6.45 5.37 -24.56
C LYS A 68 7.68 5.51 -23.68
N ILE A 69 8.47 4.45 -23.59
CA ILE A 69 9.72 4.44 -22.82
C ILE A 69 10.76 5.20 -23.63
N THR A 70 11.44 6.15 -23.00
CA THR A 70 12.44 6.98 -23.69
C THR A 70 13.87 6.69 -23.24
N SER A 71 14.05 6.12 -22.03
CA SER A 71 15.36 5.74 -21.54
C SER A 71 15.28 4.66 -20.45
N ILE A 72 16.36 3.90 -20.30
CA ILE A 72 16.58 2.93 -19.21
C ILE A 72 16.47 3.63 -17.84
N VAL A 73 16.96 4.88 -17.74
CA VAL A 73 16.91 5.68 -16.51
C VAL A 73 15.46 5.89 -16.04
N GLU A 74 14.55 6.11 -16.98
CA GLU A 74 13.13 6.31 -16.70
C GLU A 74 12.46 5.07 -16.08
N ILE A 75 12.82 3.88 -16.58
CA ILE A 75 12.34 2.61 -16.02
C ILE A 75 12.92 2.41 -14.63
N LYS A 76 14.23 2.63 -14.43
CA LYS A 76 14.88 2.50 -13.12
C LYS A 76 14.27 3.42 -12.07
N ARG A 77 14.00 4.69 -12.42
CA ARG A 77 13.31 5.64 -11.53
C ARG A 77 11.89 5.18 -11.19
N SER A 78 11.17 4.59 -12.14
CA SER A 78 9.82 4.06 -11.90
C SER A 78 9.84 2.83 -10.97
N ILE A 79 10.82 1.94 -11.12
CA ILE A 79 11.04 0.80 -10.20
C ILE A 79 11.36 1.32 -8.79
N GLU A 80 12.23 2.32 -8.69
CA GLU A 80 12.60 2.92 -7.41
C GLU A 80 11.40 3.59 -6.74
N ALA A 81 10.62 4.37 -7.49
CA ALA A 81 9.41 5.01 -6.97
C ALA A 81 8.40 4.00 -6.41
N VAL A 82 8.16 2.89 -7.11
CA VAL A 82 7.27 1.81 -6.61
C VAL A 82 7.88 1.14 -5.37
N THR A 83 9.18 0.90 -5.35
CA THR A 83 9.88 0.30 -4.20
C THR A 83 9.82 1.21 -2.98
N LEU A 84 10.02 2.51 -3.17
CA LEU A 84 9.92 3.51 -2.12
C LEU A 84 8.52 3.55 -1.52
N VAL A 85 7.46 3.60 -2.34
CA VAL A 85 6.06 3.54 -1.83
C VAL A 85 5.82 2.28 -1.02
N LYS A 86 6.23 1.12 -1.53
CA LYS A 86 6.11 -0.16 -0.82
C LYS A 86 6.75 -0.11 0.58
N ASN A 87 7.96 0.42 0.66
CA ASN A 87 8.70 0.57 1.91
C ASN A 87 8.04 1.59 2.86
N ILE A 88 7.62 2.75 2.35
CA ILE A 88 6.91 3.76 3.15
C ILE A 88 5.64 3.18 3.77
N LEU A 89 4.87 2.40 3.04
CA LEU A 89 3.64 1.80 3.56
C LEU A 89 3.93 0.86 4.75
N ILE A 90 4.96 0.02 4.66
CA ILE A 90 5.33 -0.89 5.75
C ILE A 90 5.89 -0.10 6.94
N TYR A 91 6.86 0.78 6.72
CA TYR A 91 7.45 1.59 7.79
C TYR A 91 6.43 2.50 8.46
N GLY A 92 5.54 3.11 7.67
CA GLY A 92 4.45 3.94 8.16
C GLY A 92 3.45 3.16 8.98
N ALA A 93 3.03 1.98 8.52
CA ALA A 93 2.12 1.14 9.30
C ALA A 93 2.73 0.66 10.61
N VAL A 94 4.02 0.28 10.62
CA VAL A 94 4.73 -0.06 11.86
C VAL A 94 4.83 1.15 12.80
N PHE A 95 5.16 2.33 12.28
CA PHE A 95 5.24 3.57 13.06
C PHE A 95 3.89 3.92 13.72
N ILE A 96 2.80 3.89 12.94
CA ILE A 96 1.43 4.13 13.43
C ILE A 96 1.04 3.08 14.47
N SER A 97 1.45 1.84 14.28
CA SER A 97 1.17 0.74 15.22
C SER A 97 1.85 0.94 16.56
N ILE A 98 3.13 1.36 16.55
CA ILE A 98 3.87 1.69 17.76
C ILE A 98 3.20 2.86 18.49
N PHE A 99 2.82 3.92 17.77
CA PHE A 99 2.15 5.07 18.36
C PHE A 99 0.79 4.69 19.00
N SER A 100 -0.02 3.90 18.29
CA SER A 100 -1.30 3.40 18.81
C SER A 100 -1.12 2.50 20.03
N THR A 101 -0.05 1.71 20.05
CA THR A 101 0.30 0.88 21.22
C THR A 101 0.67 1.75 22.42
N ILE A 102 1.42 2.84 22.23
CA ILE A 102 1.71 3.81 23.30
C ILE A 102 0.41 4.41 23.85
N MET A 103 -0.56 4.72 22.98
CA MET A 103 -1.86 5.26 23.39
C MET A 103 -2.69 4.26 24.19
N ILE A 104 -2.63 2.97 23.85
CA ILE A 104 -3.21 1.88 24.65
C ILE A 104 -2.56 1.83 26.03
N LEU A 105 -1.23 1.82 26.10
CA LEU A 105 -0.50 1.76 27.37
C LEU A 105 -0.81 2.95 28.29
N LYS A 106 -1.05 4.13 27.70
CA LYS A 106 -1.44 5.33 28.45
C LYS A 106 -2.87 5.27 29.04
N GLN A 107 -3.74 4.44 28.47
CA GLN A 107 -5.17 4.35 28.82
C GLN A 107 -5.57 2.95 29.28
N LEU A 108 -4.65 2.22 29.91
CA LEU A 108 -4.87 0.84 30.37
C LEU A 108 -6.02 0.71 31.39
N ASP A 109 -6.28 1.78 32.13
CA ASP A 109 -7.38 1.92 33.08
C ASP A 109 -8.75 2.15 32.40
N ASN A 110 -8.77 2.41 31.09
CA ASN A 110 -9.98 2.55 30.29
C ASN A 110 -10.07 1.46 29.21
N PRO A 111 -10.69 0.30 29.51
CA PRO A 111 -10.88 -0.79 28.57
C PRO A 111 -11.64 -0.41 27.29
N GLU A 112 -12.52 0.61 27.33
CA GLU A 112 -13.29 1.04 26.16
C GLU A 112 -12.39 1.60 25.05
N SER A 113 -11.20 2.11 25.41
CA SER A 113 -10.23 2.63 24.46
C SER A 113 -9.46 1.53 23.71
N LEU A 114 -9.48 0.27 24.19
CA LEU A 114 -8.68 -0.81 23.61
C LEU A 114 -9.11 -1.18 22.20
N GLY A 115 -10.42 -1.40 22.00
CA GLY A 115 -10.97 -1.84 20.71
C GLY A 115 -10.62 -0.88 19.56
N PRO A 116 -10.93 0.43 19.67
CA PRO A 116 -10.61 1.41 18.63
C PRO A 116 -9.11 1.50 18.31
N ASN A 117 -8.23 1.52 19.31
CA ASN A 117 -6.79 1.59 19.07
C ASN A 117 -6.24 0.32 18.40
N LEU A 118 -6.73 -0.87 18.80
CA LEU A 118 -6.39 -2.13 18.15
C LEU A 118 -6.90 -2.20 16.70
N ALA A 119 -8.10 -1.66 16.43
CA ALA A 119 -8.64 -1.58 15.08
C ALA A 119 -7.75 -0.72 14.18
N VAL A 120 -7.32 0.46 14.64
CA VAL A 120 -6.38 1.32 13.89
C VAL A 120 -5.09 0.58 13.55
N ILE A 121 -4.49 -0.14 14.51
CA ILE A 121 -3.27 -0.95 14.29
C ILE A 121 -3.50 -1.97 13.17
N LEU A 122 -4.51 -2.81 13.32
CA LEU A 122 -4.75 -3.94 12.41
C LEU A 122 -5.19 -3.49 11.03
N ILE A 123 -6.07 -2.49 10.94
CA ILE A 123 -6.57 -1.95 9.66
C ILE A 123 -5.44 -1.23 8.91
N THR A 124 -4.60 -0.45 9.60
CA THR A 124 -3.45 0.22 8.96
C THR A 124 -2.46 -0.80 8.40
N LEU A 125 -2.14 -1.85 9.15
CA LEU A 125 -1.28 -2.95 8.67
C LEU A 125 -1.91 -3.66 7.47
N LEU A 126 -3.20 -3.97 7.54
CA LEU A 126 -3.95 -4.59 6.45
C LEU A 126 -3.85 -3.76 5.16
N TYR A 127 -4.07 -2.45 5.24
CA TYR A 127 -3.97 -1.55 4.09
C TYR A 127 -2.57 -1.48 3.51
N ALA A 128 -1.54 -1.36 4.35
CA ALA A 128 -0.16 -1.34 3.90
C ALA A 128 0.21 -2.62 3.14
N LEU A 129 -0.22 -3.78 3.64
CA LEU A 129 0.01 -5.08 3.00
C LEU A 129 -0.80 -5.25 1.71
N ALA A 130 -2.10 -4.90 1.74
CA ALA A 130 -2.99 -4.98 0.59
C ALA A 130 -2.45 -4.16 -0.60
N VAL A 131 -2.08 -2.90 -0.36
CA VAL A 131 -1.49 -2.05 -1.40
C VAL A 131 -0.14 -2.62 -1.86
N ASN A 132 0.69 -3.14 -0.95
CA ASN A 132 1.95 -3.77 -1.31
C ASN A 132 1.78 -4.96 -2.26
N ILE A 133 0.76 -5.79 -2.05
CA ILE A 133 0.40 -6.93 -2.93
C ILE A 133 -0.03 -6.42 -4.30
N VAL A 134 -0.82 -5.35 -4.37
CA VAL A 134 -1.23 -4.73 -5.64
C VAL A 134 -0.01 -4.20 -6.42
N LEU A 135 0.97 -3.62 -5.72
CA LEU A 135 2.18 -3.06 -6.32
C LEU A 135 3.24 -4.11 -6.71
N LEU A 136 3.16 -5.36 -6.23
CA LEU A 136 4.08 -6.43 -6.60
C LEU A 136 4.18 -6.63 -8.14
N PRO A 137 3.08 -6.95 -8.85
CA PRO A 137 3.16 -7.17 -10.29
C PRO A 137 3.52 -5.91 -11.08
N LEU A 138 3.21 -4.72 -10.56
CA LEU A 138 3.64 -3.47 -11.18
C LEU A 138 5.16 -3.37 -11.20
N LYS A 139 5.81 -3.61 -10.06
CA LYS A 139 7.28 -3.64 -9.95
C LYS A 139 7.88 -4.73 -10.84
N SER A 140 7.34 -5.96 -10.80
CA SER A 140 7.86 -7.07 -11.61
C SER A 140 7.78 -6.78 -13.11
N ARG A 141 6.70 -6.13 -13.59
CA ARG A 141 6.57 -5.76 -15.00
C ARG A 141 7.59 -4.71 -15.43
N LEU A 142 7.83 -3.69 -14.60
CA LEU A 142 8.87 -2.70 -14.88
C LEU A 142 10.27 -3.33 -14.93
N GLN A 143 10.55 -4.31 -14.06
CA GLN A 143 11.81 -5.06 -14.10
C GLN A 143 11.94 -5.88 -15.39
N ILE A 144 10.87 -6.51 -15.87
CA ILE A 144 10.88 -7.21 -17.16
C ILE A 144 11.16 -6.24 -18.29
N MET A 145 10.46 -5.10 -18.34
CA MET A 145 10.68 -4.05 -19.35
C MET A 145 12.13 -3.52 -19.33
N LEU A 146 12.71 -3.39 -18.14
CA LEU A 146 14.12 -3.01 -17.98
C LEU A 146 15.06 -4.04 -18.59
N MET A 147 14.81 -5.33 -18.38
CA MET A 147 15.64 -6.42 -18.93
C MET A 147 15.56 -6.46 -20.46
N GLU A 148 14.36 -6.31 -21.03
CA GLU A 148 14.16 -6.23 -22.48
C GLU A 148 14.95 -5.07 -23.10
N HIS A 149 14.90 -3.87 -22.51
CA HIS A 149 15.62 -2.69 -23.02
C HIS A 149 17.14 -2.71 -22.83
N ILE A 150 17.68 -3.60 -22.00
CA ILE A 150 19.13 -3.78 -21.85
C ILE A 150 19.67 -4.76 -22.90
N GLN A 151 18.81 -5.62 -23.45
CA GLN A 151 19.17 -6.60 -24.47
C GLN A 151 19.11 -6.04 -25.90
N ASP A 152 18.34 -4.97 -26.10
CA ASP A 152 18.25 -4.18 -27.35
C ASP A 152 19.45 -3.21 -27.51
#